data_AF-A0A2E1X7Z8-F1
#
_entry.id   AF-A0A2E1X7Z8-F1
#
_cell.length_a   1.000
_cell.length_b   1.000
_cell.length_c   1.000
_cell.angle_alpha   90.00
_cell.angle_beta   90.00
_cell.angle_gamma   90.00
#
_symmetry.space_group_name_H-M   'P 1'
#
loop_
_entity.id
_entity.type
_entity.pdbx_description
1 polymer ?
#
loop_
_entity_poly.entity_id
_entity_poly.type
_entity_poly.pdbx_seq_one_letter_code
_entity_poly.pdbx_strand_id
1 'polypeptide(L)'
;AIATNTADIATNTAAIAGIDTVAIATNTADIATNTAAIAGIDTNGIATNATAIADEETRAIAAEGLNATAAAFSKNLLKNSETTNIGLGVNALENNAAQHNSAVGHGALFSNTSGIKNTATGSFSLFTNNSGIHNTASGRNALKFNSNGSNNTGIGKDALRDNVSGINNIALGYQAGLNTDGDNNISIGNVGLAGVAGVISIGTPGTHTETHLAGNVFANVVVPSSRRFKEDIEAMTAVGEGLQQLRPVTYRYKEGHGDGGKSLQHGLIAEEVAKVFPELVVFNEDGTVEGIRYGMLTPMLLSELQKVKTEKDAEIRALELANAELKSEKDTEIAALQKRLALLEGLAGRLASIEAKLGVPAAAGSVAAEQEQN
;
A
#
# COMPACT_ATOMS: atom_id res chain seq x y z
N ALA A 1 67.40 -13.94 107.23
CA ALA A 1 66.56 -14.95 106.57
C ALA A 1 65.25 -15.16 107.34
N ILE A 2 65.25 -15.82 108.50
CA ILE A 2 64.00 -16.09 109.26
C ILE A 2 63.26 -14.79 109.64
N ALA A 3 63.96 -13.81 110.23
CA ALA A 3 63.33 -12.54 110.63
C ALA A 3 62.78 -11.70 109.45
N THR A 4 63.43 -11.77 108.28
CA THR A 4 62.98 -11.10 107.05
C THR A 4 61.70 -11.76 106.54
N ASN A 5 61.65 -13.09 106.48
CA ASN A 5 60.43 -13.82 106.12
C ASN A 5 59.29 -13.55 107.11
N THR A 6 59.59 -13.38 108.41
CA THR A 6 58.57 -13.02 109.41
C THR A 6 57.97 -11.63 109.15
N ALA A 7 58.80 -10.65 108.77
CA ALA A 7 58.35 -9.30 108.44
C ALA A 7 57.52 -9.27 107.14
N ASP A 8 57.93 -10.03 106.12
CA ASP A 8 57.19 -10.14 104.86
C ASP A 8 55.84 -10.85 105.06
N ILE A 9 55.81 -11.91 105.87
CA ILE A 9 54.57 -12.60 106.25
C ILE A 9 53.62 -11.64 106.98
N ALA A 10 54.12 -10.88 107.96
CA ALA A 10 53.29 -9.91 108.69
C ALA A 10 52.72 -8.82 107.76
N THR A 11 53.54 -8.33 106.83
CA THR A 11 53.12 -7.32 105.85
C THR A 11 52.07 -7.89 104.89
N ASN A 12 52.25 -9.11 104.41
CA ASN A 12 51.27 -9.79 103.54
C ASN A 12 49.99 -10.15 104.29
N THR A 13 50.08 -10.58 105.56
CA THR A 13 48.90 -10.83 106.40
C THR A 13 48.11 -9.54 106.64
N ALA A 14 48.77 -8.40 106.87
CA ALA A 14 48.11 -7.11 107.00
C ALA A 14 47.47 -6.66 105.68
N ALA A 15 48.15 -6.86 104.55
CA ALA A 15 47.60 -6.57 103.22
C ALA A 15 46.37 -7.42 102.90
N ILE A 16 46.37 -8.71 103.26
CA ILE A 16 45.22 -9.63 103.10
C ILE A 16 44.08 -9.23 104.04
N ALA A 17 44.36 -8.84 105.28
CA ALA A 17 43.35 -8.37 106.22
C ALA A 17 42.70 -7.03 105.79
N GLY A 18 43.39 -6.23 104.98
CA GLY A 18 42.87 -5.01 104.37
C GLY A 18 42.06 -5.24 103.07
N ILE A 19 42.00 -6.47 102.56
CA ILE A 19 41.11 -6.82 101.46
C ILE A 19 39.70 -6.84 102.02
N ASP A 20 38.85 -5.92 101.53
CA ASP A 20 37.44 -5.90 101.84
C ASP A 20 36.73 -7.09 101.18
N THR A 21 36.71 -8.21 101.91
CA THR A 21 36.07 -9.45 101.48
C THR A 21 34.55 -9.29 101.33
N VAL A 22 33.95 -8.29 101.98
CA VAL A 22 32.54 -7.94 101.82
C VAL A 22 32.33 -7.28 100.45
N ALA A 23 33.15 -6.31 100.06
CA ALA A 23 33.07 -5.69 98.72
C ALA A 23 33.30 -6.69 97.59
N ILE A 24 34.22 -7.65 97.75
CA ILE A 24 34.42 -8.73 96.76
C ILE A 24 33.18 -9.62 96.66
N ALA A 25 32.56 -9.97 97.78
CA ALA A 25 31.34 -10.77 97.80
C ALA A 25 30.16 -10.02 97.16
N THR A 26 30.00 -8.72 97.44
CA THR A 26 29.01 -7.85 96.80
C THR A 26 29.23 -7.77 95.30
N ASN A 27 30.45 -7.49 94.84
CA ASN A 27 30.76 -7.45 93.41
C ASN A 27 30.53 -8.81 92.74
N THR A 28 30.81 -9.92 93.42
CA THR A 28 30.54 -11.27 92.90
C THR A 28 29.04 -11.51 92.75
N ALA A 29 28.23 -11.07 93.72
CA ALA A 29 26.77 -11.14 93.65
C ALA A 29 26.18 -10.23 92.57
N ASP A 30 26.73 -9.03 92.38
CA ASP A 30 26.33 -8.10 91.33
C ASP A 30 26.71 -8.64 89.94
N ILE A 31 27.90 -9.23 89.79
CA ILE A 31 28.30 -9.92 88.55
C ILE A 31 27.36 -11.09 88.27
N ALA A 32 26.98 -11.89 89.27
CA ALA A 32 26.04 -12.99 89.07
C ALA A 32 24.65 -12.48 88.65
N THR A 33 24.18 -11.39 89.27
CA THR A 33 22.91 -10.73 88.95
C THR A 33 22.92 -10.16 87.53
N ASN A 34 23.99 -9.47 87.14
CA ASN A 34 24.15 -8.92 85.80
C ASN A 34 24.29 -10.02 84.74
N THR A 35 25.01 -11.10 85.05
CA THR A 35 25.12 -12.27 84.16
C THR A 35 23.75 -12.91 83.93
N ALA A 36 22.94 -13.06 84.99
CA ALA A 36 21.57 -13.57 84.88
C ALA A 36 20.65 -12.62 84.11
N ALA A 37 20.80 -11.30 84.31
CA ALA A 37 20.04 -10.29 83.56
C ALA A 37 20.38 -10.32 82.06
N ILE A 38 21.66 -10.45 81.69
CA ILE A 38 22.11 -10.57 80.30
C ILE A 38 21.62 -11.87 79.66
N ALA A 39 21.63 -12.99 80.39
CA ALA A 39 21.10 -14.26 79.90
C ALA A 39 19.58 -14.24 79.65
N GLY A 40 18.86 -13.31 80.30
CA GLY A 40 17.43 -13.07 80.10
C GLY A 40 17.10 -12.04 78.99
N ILE A 41 18.09 -11.39 78.40
CA ILE A 41 17.88 -10.53 77.22
C ILE A 41 17.61 -11.45 76.04
N ASP A 42 16.44 -11.31 75.41
CA ASP A 42 16.05 -12.06 74.23
C ASP A 42 16.90 -11.64 73.01
N THR A 43 18.06 -12.28 72.86
CA THR A 43 18.96 -12.07 71.73
C THR A 43 18.32 -12.47 70.39
N ASN A 44 17.32 -13.36 70.42
CA ASN A 44 16.54 -13.73 69.24
C ASN A 44 15.58 -12.59 68.86
N GLY A 45 14.98 -11.91 69.83
CA GLY A 45 14.17 -10.70 69.63
C GLY A 45 14.97 -9.53 69.08
N ILE A 46 16.22 -9.35 69.52
CA ILE A 46 17.13 -8.33 68.96
C ILE A 46 17.50 -8.67 67.50
N ALA A 47 17.81 -9.93 67.20
CA ALA A 47 18.08 -10.38 65.83
C ALA A 47 16.83 -10.24 64.94
N THR A 48 15.65 -10.59 65.46
CA THR A 48 14.35 -10.46 64.77
C THR A 48 14.04 -9.00 64.46
N ASN A 49 14.28 -8.09 65.40
CA ASN A 49 14.13 -6.65 65.21
C ASN A 49 15.14 -6.07 64.20
N ALA A 50 16.37 -6.59 64.16
CA ALA A 50 17.36 -6.17 63.16
C ALA A 50 16.95 -6.59 61.73
N THR A 51 16.30 -7.74 61.54
CA THR A 51 15.70 -8.13 60.25
C THR A 51 14.46 -7.30 59.90
N ALA A 52 13.61 -6.98 60.88
CA ALA A 52 12.39 -6.19 60.67
C ALA A 52 12.66 -4.73 60.25
N ILE A 53 13.80 -4.15 60.64
CA ILE A 53 14.19 -2.79 60.22
C ILE A 53 14.59 -2.74 58.73
N ALA A 54 15.11 -3.84 58.16
CA ALA A 54 15.51 -3.90 56.75
C ALA A 54 14.33 -4.12 55.78
N ASP A 55 13.19 -4.59 56.27
CA ASP A 55 12.04 -4.98 55.46
C ASP A 55 10.82 -4.05 55.60
N GLU A 56 10.65 -3.32 56.70
CA GLU A 56 9.49 -2.43 56.92
C GLU A 56 9.45 -1.23 55.97
N GLU A 57 10.56 -0.51 55.83
CA GLU A 57 10.62 0.72 55.01
C GLU A 57 10.58 0.39 53.51
N THR A 58 11.27 -0.68 53.10
CA THR A 58 11.21 -1.20 51.72
C THR A 58 9.82 -1.75 51.39
N ARG A 59 9.17 -2.46 52.34
CA ARG A 59 7.76 -2.88 52.19
C ARG A 59 6.82 -1.68 52.15
N ALA A 60 7.05 -0.64 52.94
CA ALA A 60 6.19 0.53 52.97
C ALA A 60 6.26 1.30 51.64
N ILE A 61 7.45 1.51 51.08
CA ILE A 61 7.64 2.15 49.77
C ILE A 61 7.07 1.28 48.65
N ALA A 62 7.30 -0.04 48.69
CA ALA A 62 6.71 -0.98 47.73
C ALA A 62 5.18 -1.04 47.87
N ALA A 63 4.64 -0.98 49.09
CA ALA A 63 3.21 -0.96 49.37
C ALA A 63 2.57 0.36 48.97
N GLU A 64 3.23 1.51 49.12
CA GLU A 64 2.74 2.79 48.60
C GLU A 64 2.72 2.80 47.07
N GLY A 65 3.77 2.32 46.41
CA GLY A 65 3.82 2.19 44.95
C GLY A 65 2.77 1.20 44.41
N LEU A 66 2.60 0.06 45.10
CA LEU A 66 1.59 -0.94 44.79
C LEU A 66 0.18 -0.42 45.08
N ASN A 67 -0.03 0.32 46.18
CA ASN A 67 -1.32 0.92 46.54
C ASN A 67 -1.68 2.06 45.61
N ALA A 68 -0.75 2.88 45.12
CA ALA A 68 -1.04 3.90 44.12
C ALA A 68 -1.44 3.27 42.78
N THR A 69 -0.73 2.21 42.36
CA THR A 69 -1.05 1.45 41.14
C THR A 69 -2.37 0.69 41.26
N ALA A 70 -2.59 0.05 42.40
CA ALA A 70 -3.82 -0.67 42.72
C ALA A 70 -4.99 0.31 42.89
N ALA A 71 -4.80 1.47 43.51
CA ALA A 71 -5.83 2.51 43.61
C ALA A 71 -6.18 3.09 42.25
N ALA A 72 -5.20 3.32 41.36
CA ALA A 72 -5.46 3.72 39.98
C ALA A 72 -6.21 2.63 39.21
N PHE A 73 -5.80 1.36 39.35
CA PHE A 73 -6.46 0.21 38.75
C PHE A 73 -7.90 0.04 39.28
N SER A 74 -8.10 0.08 40.60
CA SER A 74 -9.40 0.00 41.27
C SER A 74 -10.29 1.18 40.92
N LYS A 75 -9.78 2.42 40.89
CA LYS A 75 -10.54 3.62 40.48
C LYS A 75 -11.01 3.51 39.03
N ASN A 76 -10.15 3.02 38.13
CA ASN A 76 -10.53 2.76 36.74
C ASN A 76 -11.55 1.62 36.64
N LEU A 77 -11.37 0.54 37.39
CA LEU A 77 -12.32 -0.59 37.43
C LEU A 77 -13.70 -0.17 37.98
N LEU A 78 -13.74 0.67 39.01
CA LEU A 78 -14.96 1.24 39.60
C LEU A 78 -15.70 2.18 38.64
N LYS A 79 -15.00 3.06 37.91
CA LYS A 79 -15.59 3.90 36.84
C LYS A 79 -16.22 3.07 35.70
N ASN A 80 -15.68 1.88 35.46
CA ASN A 80 -16.09 1.00 34.36
C ASN A 80 -17.32 0.14 34.66
N SER A 81 -17.66 -0.06 35.94
CA SER A 81 -18.73 -0.97 36.36
C SER A 81 -20.14 -0.56 35.90
N GLU A 82 -20.38 0.72 35.61
CA GLU A 82 -21.69 1.22 35.13
C GLU A 82 -21.69 1.58 33.63
N THR A 83 -20.53 1.55 32.99
CA THR A 83 -20.35 2.08 31.62
C THR A 83 -19.81 1.05 30.63
N THR A 84 -19.48 -0.16 31.08
CA THR A 84 -18.90 -1.26 30.26
C THR A 84 -17.65 -0.86 29.49
N ASN A 85 -16.93 0.16 29.97
CA ASN A 85 -15.65 0.55 29.41
C ASN A 85 -14.51 -0.32 30.00
N ILE A 86 -13.36 -0.36 29.34
CA ILE A 86 -12.13 -0.96 29.87
C ILE A 86 -11.05 0.12 29.80
N GLY A 87 -10.49 0.54 30.94
CA GLY A 87 -9.47 1.58 31.03
C GLY A 87 -8.24 1.09 31.78
N LEU A 88 -7.09 1.01 31.10
CA LEU A 88 -5.82 0.57 31.66
C LEU A 88 -4.72 1.59 31.35
N GLY A 89 -4.09 2.14 32.38
CA GLY A 89 -3.05 3.16 32.26
C GLY A 89 -3.41 4.47 32.94
N VAL A 90 -2.40 5.26 33.25
CA VAL A 90 -2.57 6.59 33.86
C VAL A 90 -3.40 7.47 32.92
N ASN A 91 -4.44 8.10 33.47
CA ASN A 91 -5.36 9.00 32.77
C ASN A 91 -6.12 8.37 31.58
N ALA A 92 -6.19 7.04 31.49
CA ALA A 92 -7.07 6.39 30.53
C ALA A 92 -8.54 6.64 30.93
N LEU A 93 -9.38 7.05 29.98
CA LEU A 93 -10.81 7.36 30.21
C LEU A 93 -11.10 8.40 31.30
N GLU A 94 -10.14 9.28 31.64
CA GLU A 94 -10.28 10.17 32.79
C GLU A 94 -11.49 11.12 32.68
N ASN A 95 -11.68 11.72 31.51
CA ASN A 95 -12.82 12.59 31.17
C ASN A 95 -13.75 11.93 30.15
N ASN A 96 -13.97 10.62 30.28
CA ASN A 96 -14.91 9.88 29.45
C ASN A 96 -16.33 9.91 30.07
N ALA A 97 -17.31 10.39 29.34
CA ALA A 97 -18.74 10.36 29.72
C ALA A 97 -19.56 9.35 28.89
N ALA A 98 -18.90 8.57 28.02
CA ALA A 98 -19.53 7.59 27.13
C ALA A 98 -19.35 6.12 27.60
N GLN A 99 -19.93 5.17 26.87
CA GLN A 99 -19.95 3.74 27.20
C GLN A 99 -19.33 2.87 26.09
N HIS A 100 -19.01 1.61 26.42
CA HIS A 100 -18.49 0.58 25.51
C HIS A 100 -17.14 0.88 24.84
N ASN A 101 -16.24 1.59 25.52
CA ASN A 101 -14.91 1.93 25.00
C ASN A 101 -13.80 1.10 25.66
N SER A 102 -12.77 0.73 24.90
CA SER A 102 -11.56 0.08 25.41
C SER A 102 -10.37 1.02 25.24
N ALA A 103 -9.67 1.34 26.32
CA ALA A 103 -8.57 2.27 26.38
C ALA A 103 -7.40 1.67 27.15
N VAL A 104 -6.28 1.42 26.47
CA VAL A 104 -5.07 0.84 27.06
C VAL A 104 -3.87 1.72 26.70
N GLY A 105 -3.34 2.43 27.68
CA GLY A 105 -2.18 3.32 27.52
C GLY A 105 -2.35 4.64 28.25
N HIS A 106 -1.23 5.33 28.48
CA HIS A 106 -1.23 6.64 29.12
C HIS A 106 -2.02 7.66 28.29
N GLY A 107 -3.10 8.21 28.86
CA GLY A 107 -4.00 9.17 28.21
C GLY A 107 -4.82 8.61 27.04
N ALA A 108 -4.96 7.29 26.91
CA ALA A 108 -5.85 6.71 25.89
C ALA A 108 -7.31 7.10 26.17
N LEU A 109 -8.03 7.62 25.16
CA LEU A 109 -9.41 8.13 25.32
C LEU A 109 -9.58 9.10 26.50
N PHE A 110 -8.57 9.94 26.75
CA PHE A 110 -8.56 10.87 27.88
C PHE A 110 -9.81 11.76 27.94
N SER A 111 -10.19 12.36 26.82
CA SER A 111 -11.36 13.24 26.71
C SER A 111 -12.34 12.68 25.68
N ASN A 112 -13.32 11.91 26.14
CA ASN A 112 -14.35 11.30 25.30
C ASN A 112 -15.77 11.59 25.81
N THR A 113 -16.45 12.57 25.22
CA THR A 113 -17.72 13.10 25.74
C THR A 113 -18.90 12.17 25.42
N SER A 114 -19.18 11.87 24.15
CA SER A 114 -20.31 11.01 23.76
C SER A 114 -19.95 9.87 22.81
N GLY A 115 -18.68 9.72 22.44
CA GLY A 115 -18.21 8.66 21.54
C GLY A 115 -18.30 7.26 22.15
N ILE A 116 -19.05 6.35 21.53
CA ILE A 116 -19.21 4.97 21.98
C ILE A 116 -18.47 3.99 21.07
N LYS A 117 -18.14 2.81 21.60
CA LYS A 117 -17.57 1.67 20.85
C LYS A 117 -16.21 1.97 20.20
N ASN A 118 -15.38 2.76 20.86
CA ASN A 118 -14.02 3.05 20.41
C ASN A 118 -12.99 2.12 21.09
N THR A 119 -11.97 1.71 20.35
CA THR A 119 -10.82 0.95 20.87
C THR A 119 -9.56 1.78 20.68
N ALA A 120 -8.87 2.11 21.77
CA ALA A 120 -7.68 2.94 21.81
C ALA A 120 -6.56 2.20 22.55
N THR A 121 -5.52 1.79 21.83
CA THR A 121 -4.34 1.12 22.40
C THR A 121 -3.09 1.93 22.07
N GLY A 122 -2.31 2.33 23.06
CA GLY A 122 -1.13 3.18 22.92
C GLY A 122 -1.26 4.51 23.66
N SER A 123 -0.13 5.19 23.89
CA SER A 123 -0.16 6.48 24.59
C SER A 123 -0.80 7.57 23.73
N PHE A 124 -1.77 8.29 24.31
CA PHE A 124 -2.54 9.35 23.68
C PHE A 124 -3.29 8.92 22.39
N SER A 125 -3.60 7.63 22.24
CA SER A 125 -4.49 7.16 21.18
C SER A 125 -5.92 7.64 21.46
N LEU A 126 -6.59 8.18 20.43
CA LEU A 126 -7.91 8.82 20.57
C LEU A 126 -7.99 9.82 21.74
N PHE A 127 -6.92 10.58 21.99
CA PHE A 127 -6.80 11.45 23.16
C PHE A 127 -7.99 12.42 23.32
N THR A 128 -8.43 13.04 22.22
CA THR A 128 -9.67 13.82 22.16
C THR A 128 -10.63 13.19 21.17
N ASN A 129 -11.80 12.77 21.65
CA ASN A 129 -12.90 12.25 20.83
C ASN A 129 -14.25 12.78 21.31
N ASN A 130 -14.80 13.81 20.67
CA ASN A 130 -16.02 14.45 21.16
C ASN A 130 -17.25 13.54 20.97
N SER A 131 -17.51 13.12 19.73
CA SER A 131 -18.69 12.31 19.39
C SER A 131 -18.41 11.16 18.42
N GLY A 132 -17.15 10.91 18.07
CA GLY A 132 -16.78 9.85 17.13
C GLY A 132 -17.11 8.45 17.67
N ILE A 133 -17.68 7.59 16.83
CA ILE A 133 -18.06 6.22 17.19
C ILE A 133 -17.32 5.18 16.33
N HIS A 134 -17.15 3.97 16.87
CA HIS A 134 -16.53 2.83 16.15
C HIS A 134 -15.13 3.08 15.61
N ASN A 135 -14.31 3.88 16.30
CA ASN A 135 -12.93 4.10 15.89
C ASN A 135 -12.00 3.06 16.53
N THR A 136 -11.03 2.56 15.75
CA THR A 136 -9.95 1.69 16.23
C THR A 136 -8.63 2.42 16.06
N ALA A 137 -7.99 2.80 17.16
CA ALA A 137 -6.70 3.46 17.21
C ALA A 137 -5.67 2.58 17.92
N SER A 138 -4.62 2.17 17.23
CA SER A 138 -3.53 1.37 17.80
C SER A 138 -2.18 1.98 17.47
N GLY A 139 -1.52 2.57 18.46
CA GLY A 139 -0.25 3.28 18.30
C GLY A 139 -0.22 4.60 19.07
N ARG A 140 0.99 5.09 19.34
CA ARG A 140 1.16 6.40 20.00
C ARG A 140 0.55 7.50 19.11
N ASN A 141 -0.32 8.33 19.68
CA ASN A 141 -1.06 9.40 18.99
C ASN A 141 -1.91 8.96 17.78
N ALA A 142 -2.24 7.66 17.64
CA ALA A 142 -3.17 7.24 16.58
C ALA A 142 -4.54 7.90 16.81
N LEU A 143 -5.11 8.54 15.78
CA LEU A 143 -6.39 9.28 15.84
C LEU A 143 -6.45 10.32 16.99
N LYS A 144 -5.32 10.93 17.35
CA LYS A 144 -5.20 11.80 18.54
C LYS A 144 -6.26 12.91 18.60
N PHE A 145 -6.51 13.59 17.48
CA PHE A 145 -7.38 14.77 17.39
C PHE A 145 -8.74 14.49 16.72
N ASN A 146 -9.23 13.26 16.79
CA ASN A 146 -10.50 12.84 16.18
C ASN A 146 -11.72 13.39 16.91
N SER A 147 -12.16 14.61 16.60
CA SER A 147 -13.32 15.22 17.26
C SER A 147 -14.64 14.48 16.96
N ASN A 148 -15.01 14.37 15.69
CA ASN A 148 -16.34 13.88 15.27
C ASN A 148 -16.27 12.71 14.29
N GLY A 149 -15.06 12.35 13.81
CA GLY A 149 -14.86 11.27 12.85
C GLY A 149 -15.28 9.92 13.40
N SER A 150 -15.95 9.13 12.58
CA SER A 150 -16.49 7.82 12.97
C SER A 150 -16.02 6.72 12.01
N ASN A 151 -16.00 5.48 12.50
CA ASN A 151 -15.60 4.29 11.74
C ASN A 151 -14.16 4.36 11.16
N ASN A 152 -13.25 5.07 11.83
CA ASN A 152 -11.86 5.16 11.39
C ASN A 152 -11.00 4.06 12.02
N THR A 153 -10.08 3.49 11.24
CA THR A 153 -9.07 2.54 11.72
C THR A 153 -7.69 3.14 11.51
N GLY A 154 -7.02 3.58 12.58
CA GLY A 154 -5.66 4.10 12.57
C GLY A 154 -4.72 3.16 13.32
N ILE A 155 -3.82 2.46 12.62
CA ILE A 155 -2.84 1.55 13.22
C ILE A 155 -1.44 2.03 12.85
N GLY A 156 -0.67 2.47 13.85
CA GLY A 156 0.68 3.01 13.71
C GLY A 156 0.87 4.28 14.55
N LYS A 157 2.14 4.63 14.78
CA LYS A 157 2.47 5.91 15.44
C LYS A 157 2.02 7.07 14.54
N ASP A 158 1.24 7.99 15.10
CA ASP A 158 0.68 9.17 14.42
C ASP A 158 -0.24 8.85 13.21
N ALA A 159 -0.80 7.63 13.11
CA ALA A 159 -1.78 7.30 12.06
C ALA A 159 -3.09 8.09 12.24
N LEU A 160 -3.57 8.77 11.19
CA LEU A 160 -4.74 9.68 11.21
C LEU A 160 -4.69 10.71 12.37
N ARG A 161 -3.49 11.11 12.82
CA ARG A 161 -3.34 11.93 14.03
C ARG A 161 -4.21 13.19 14.01
N ASP A 162 -4.26 13.84 12.86
CA ASP A 162 -4.89 15.14 12.65
C ASP A 162 -6.26 15.04 11.96
N ASN A 163 -6.84 13.83 11.85
CA ASN A 163 -8.20 13.63 11.34
C ASN A 163 -9.21 14.22 12.32
N VAL A 164 -9.85 15.35 12.00
CA VAL A 164 -10.82 16.01 12.91
C VAL A 164 -12.24 15.46 12.75
N SER A 165 -12.71 15.34 11.51
CA SER A 165 -14.10 14.99 11.17
C SER A 165 -14.23 13.88 10.13
N GLY A 166 -13.15 13.43 9.50
CA GLY A 166 -13.20 12.42 8.44
C GLY A 166 -13.76 11.09 8.95
N ILE A 167 -14.54 10.43 8.10
CA ILE A 167 -15.30 9.21 8.40
C ILE A 167 -14.83 8.07 7.47
N ASN A 168 -14.88 6.84 7.98
CA ASN A 168 -14.55 5.61 7.22
C ASN A 168 -13.12 5.58 6.65
N ASN A 169 -12.15 6.19 7.32
CA ASN A 169 -10.75 6.18 6.89
C ASN A 169 -9.99 4.98 7.48
N ILE A 170 -9.17 4.33 6.67
CA ILE A 170 -8.24 3.27 7.09
C ILE A 170 -6.82 3.78 6.90
N ALA A 171 -6.04 3.82 7.96
CA ALA A 171 -4.64 4.22 7.91
C ALA A 171 -3.75 3.22 8.65
N LEU A 172 -2.80 2.62 7.92
CA LEU A 172 -1.90 1.59 8.43
C LEU A 172 -0.45 2.00 8.21
N GLY A 173 0.31 2.19 9.29
CA GLY A 173 1.73 2.53 9.28
C GLY A 173 2.08 3.81 10.03
N TYR A 174 3.38 4.11 10.11
CA TYR A 174 3.89 5.36 10.68
C TYR A 174 3.39 6.55 9.86
N GLN A 175 2.74 7.51 10.53
CA GLN A 175 2.15 8.71 9.92
C GLN A 175 1.15 8.44 8.78
N ALA A 176 0.58 7.24 8.71
CA ALA A 176 -0.37 6.92 7.65
C ALA A 176 -1.62 7.81 7.75
N GLY A 177 -2.05 8.41 6.63
CA GLY A 177 -3.21 9.30 6.59
C GLY A 177 -3.09 10.55 7.47
N LEU A 178 -1.88 10.99 7.81
CA LEU A 178 -1.64 12.20 8.60
C LEU A 178 -2.33 13.45 8.00
N ASN A 179 -2.34 13.54 6.67
CA ASN A 179 -2.93 14.65 5.92
C ASN A 179 -4.38 14.39 5.50
N THR A 180 -5.02 13.34 5.99
CA THR A 180 -6.38 12.98 5.58
C THR A 180 -7.41 13.73 6.43
N ASP A 181 -8.18 14.60 5.80
CA ASP A 181 -9.31 15.34 6.37
C ASP A 181 -10.67 14.99 5.72
N GLY A 182 -10.67 14.34 4.56
CA GLY A 182 -11.85 13.81 3.88
C GLY A 182 -12.20 12.36 4.23
N ASP A 183 -13.30 11.88 3.67
CA ASP A 183 -13.92 10.59 4.00
C ASP A 183 -13.49 9.44 3.07
N ASN A 184 -13.65 8.19 3.55
CA ASN A 184 -13.51 6.96 2.77
C ASN A 184 -12.14 6.76 2.12
N ASN A 185 -11.06 7.21 2.76
CA ASN A 185 -9.71 7.06 2.28
C ASN A 185 -9.02 5.81 2.88
N ILE A 186 -8.18 5.14 2.08
CA ILE A 186 -7.33 4.04 2.54
C ILE A 186 -5.88 4.46 2.33
N SER A 187 -5.13 4.61 3.42
CA SER A 187 -3.71 5.00 3.41
C SER A 187 -2.85 3.90 4.04
N ILE A 188 -2.01 3.24 3.25
CA ILE A 188 -1.14 2.16 3.75
C ILE A 188 0.32 2.56 3.50
N GLY A 189 1.07 2.84 4.56
CA GLY A 189 2.44 3.34 4.45
C GLY A 189 2.56 4.65 3.66
N ASN A 190 1.49 5.45 3.67
CA ASN A 190 1.37 6.69 2.92
C ASN A 190 0.77 7.78 3.82
N VAL A 191 1.35 8.99 3.79
CA VAL A 191 0.92 10.13 4.63
C VAL A 191 -0.47 10.67 4.28
N GLY A 192 -1.07 10.21 3.19
CA GLY A 192 -2.34 10.69 2.68
C GLY A 192 -2.21 11.98 1.86
N LEU A 193 -3.30 12.32 1.18
CA LEU A 193 -3.46 13.57 0.42
C LEU A 193 -4.47 14.45 1.16
N ALA A 194 -4.22 15.76 1.19
CA ALA A 194 -5.12 16.73 1.81
C ALA A 194 -6.31 17.04 0.89
N GLY A 195 -7.50 17.21 1.48
CA GLY A 195 -8.71 17.62 0.78
C GLY A 195 -9.31 16.59 -0.16
N VAL A 196 -8.91 15.31 -0.05
CA VAL A 196 -9.43 14.23 -0.91
C VAL A 196 -10.34 13.28 -0.14
N ALA A 197 -11.29 12.68 -0.88
CA ALA A 197 -12.19 11.65 -0.38
C ALA A 197 -12.23 10.48 -1.38
N GLY A 198 -12.41 9.27 -0.87
CA GLY A 198 -12.50 8.06 -1.71
C GLY A 198 -11.18 7.62 -2.36
N VAL A 199 -10.03 8.03 -1.81
CA VAL A 199 -8.71 7.76 -2.39
C VAL A 199 -8.02 6.61 -1.67
N ILE A 200 -7.49 5.67 -2.45
CA ILE A 200 -6.60 4.61 -1.97
C ILE A 200 -5.16 5.03 -2.30
N SER A 201 -4.34 5.20 -1.26
CA SER A 201 -2.92 5.56 -1.34
C SER A 201 -2.08 4.48 -0.66
N ILE A 202 -1.25 3.78 -1.42
CA ILE A 202 -0.40 2.69 -0.92
C ILE A 202 1.06 3.00 -1.25
N GLY A 203 1.92 2.94 -0.22
CA GLY A 203 3.34 3.21 -0.33
C GLY A 203 3.68 4.70 -0.38
N THR A 204 4.95 5.02 -0.15
CA THR A 204 5.49 6.39 -0.20
C THR A 204 6.15 6.64 -1.57
N PRO A 205 5.78 7.72 -2.30
CA PRO A 205 6.41 8.10 -3.56
C PRO A 205 7.93 8.22 -3.44
N GLY A 206 8.67 7.65 -4.40
CA GLY A 206 10.13 7.66 -4.43
C GLY A 206 10.81 6.68 -3.45
N THR A 207 10.07 6.05 -2.54
CA THR A 207 10.61 4.97 -1.68
C THR A 207 10.27 3.58 -2.22
N HIS A 208 9.06 3.41 -2.74
CA HIS A 208 8.62 2.15 -3.33
C HIS A 208 8.76 2.25 -4.85
N THR A 209 9.49 1.32 -5.46
CA THR A 209 9.76 1.29 -6.91
C THR A 209 8.83 0.33 -7.66
N GLU A 210 8.31 -0.69 -6.99
CA GLU A 210 7.44 -1.70 -7.60
C GLU A 210 6.22 -2.03 -6.72
N THR A 211 5.12 -2.45 -7.35
CA THR A 211 3.94 -2.97 -6.67
C THR A 211 3.62 -4.37 -7.19
N HIS A 212 3.77 -5.38 -6.35
CA HIS A 212 3.49 -6.77 -6.70
C HIS A 212 2.08 -7.14 -6.22
N LEU A 213 1.17 -7.44 -7.16
CA LEU A 213 -0.19 -7.89 -6.87
C LEU A 213 -0.37 -9.32 -7.40
N ALA A 214 -0.60 -10.26 -6.49
CA ALA A 214 -0.85 -11.66 -6.85
C ALA A 214 -2.35 -11.90 -7.13
N GLY A 215 -2.65 -12.69 -8.18
CA GLY A 215 -4.02 -13.07 -8.55
C GLY A 215 -4.66 -12.18 -9.62
N ASN A 216 -5.97 -12.34 -9.82
CA ASN A 216 -6.73 -11.56 -10.81
C ASN A 216 -7.09 -10.18 -10.25
N VAL A 217 -6.64 -9.12 -10.92
CA VAL A 217 -6.97 -7.73 -10.57
C VAL A 217 -8.07 -7.22 -11.50
N PHE A 218 -9.26 -6.97 -10.94
CA PHE A 218 -10.38 -6.35 -11.66
C PHE A 218 -10.36 -4.84 -11.41
N ALA A 219 -9.82 -4.07 -12.36
CA ALA A 219 -9.71 -2.63 -12.25
C ALA A 219 -10.18 -1.92 -13.54
N ASN A 220 -10.89 -0.81 -13.37
CA ASN A 220 -11.19 0.12 -14.45
C ASN A 220 -10.07 1.16 -14.53
N VAL A 221 -9.15 0.99 -15.47
CA VAL A 221 -8.04 1.93 -15.68
C VAL A 221 -8.51 3.07 -16.57
N VAL A 222 -8.72 4.25 -15.99
CA VAL A 222 -9.04 5.48 -16.72
C VAL A 222 -7.85 6.42 -16.67
N VAL A 223 -7.26 6.71 -17.83
CA VAL A 223 -6.18 7.69 -17.96
C VAL A 223 -6.81 9.05 -18.30
N PRO A 224 -6.63 10.11 -17.48
CA PRO A 224 -7.14 11.44 -17.81
C PRO A 224 -6.65 11.90 -19.18
N SER A 225 -7.58 12.19 -20.10
CA SER A 225 -7.26 12.50 -21.50
C SER A 225 -8.06 13.69 -22.07
N SER A 226 -8.71 14.45 -21.20
CA SER A 226 -9.47 15.65 -21.60
C SER A 226 -8.55 16.74 -22.17
N ARG A 227 -9.03 17.51 -23.15
CA ARG A 227 -8.30 18.64 -23.75
C ARG A 227 -7.76 19.62 -22.71
N ARG A 228 -8.46 19.82 -21.59
CA ARG A 228 -8.02 20.74 -20.51
C ARG A 228 -6.75 20.29 -19.77
N PHE A 229 -6.33 19.04 -19.95
CA PHE A 229 -5.14 18.46 -19.33
C PHE A 229 -4.00 18.25 -20.35
N LYS A 230 -4.08 18.88 -21.53
CA LYS A 230 -3.13 18.70 -22.62
C LYS A 230 -2.72 20.04 -23.22
N GLU A 231 -1.47 20.12 -23.62
CA GLU A 231 -0.87 21.21 -24.40
C GLU A 231 -0.19 20.61 -25.63
N ASP A 232 0.25 21.45 -26.58
CA ASP A 232 0.99 21.05 -27.79
C ASP A 232 0.36 19.87 -28.57
N ILE A 233 -0.95 19.99 -28.83
CA ILE A 233 -1.74 18.93 -29.47
C ILE A 233 -1.58 18.99 -30.99
N GLU A 234 -0.83 18.04 -31.56
CA GLU A 234 -0.61 17.91 -33.00
C GLU A 234 -1.16 16.60 -33.57
N ALA A 235 -1.44 16.58 -34.87
CA ALA A 235 -1.89 15.38 -35.58
C ALA A 235 -0.72 14.45 -35.89
N MET A 236 -0.89 13.15 -35.63
CA MET A 236 0.14 12.13 -35.82
C MET A 236 0.24 11.70 -37.30
N THR A 237 1.03 12.39 -38.11
CA THR A 237 1.09 12.17 -39.58
C THR A 237 2.31 11.38 -40.06
N ALA A 238 3.35 11.20 -39.23
CA ALA A 238 4.66 10.67 -39.64
C ALA A 238 5.09 9.35 -38.95
N VAL A 239 4.15 8.58 -38.39
CA VAL A 239 4.49 7.42 -37.55
C VAL A 239 4.78 6.13 -38.37
N GLY A 240 4.27 6.06 -39.60
CA GLY A 240 4.14 4.81 -40.35
C GLY A 240 5.42 4.08 -40.71
N GLU A 241 6.50 4.77 -41.06
CA GLU A 241 7.75 4.08 -41.42
C GLU A 241 8.41 3.43 -40.20
N GLY A 242 8.28 4.02 -39.02
CA GLY A 242 8.80 3.44 -37.79
C GLY A 242 7.97 2.22 -37.34
N LEU A 243 6.63 2.30 -37.40
CA LEU A 243 5.77 1.19 -36.99
C LEU A 243 5.95 -0.06 -37.86
N GLN A 244 6.23 0.10 -39.16
CA GLN A 244 6.50 -1.03 -40.06
C GLN A 244 7.82 -1.76 -39.75
N GLN A 245 8.76 -1.11 -39.05
CA GLN A 245 10.01 -1.73 -38.62
C GLN A 245 9.85 -2.55 -37.33
N LEU A 246 8.75 -2.34 -36.59
CA LEU A 246 8.48 -3.14 -35.40
C LEU A 246 8.10 -4.56 -35.80
N ARG A 247 8.75 -5.55 -35.19
CA ARG A 247 8.54 -6.95 -35.47
C ARG A 247 7.69 -7.60 -34.37
N PRO A 248 6.44 -7.98 -34.64
CA PRO A 248 5.65 -8.77 -33.73
C PRO A 248 6.30 -10.14 -33.51
N VAL A 249 6.32 -10.59 -32.26
CA VAL A 249 6.89 -11.87 -31.86
C VAL A 249 5.93 -12.64 -30.96
N THR A 250 6.09 -13.95 -30.96
CA THR A 250 5.53 -14.82 -29.93
C THR A 250 6.65 -15.29 -29.01
N TYR A 251 6.37 -15.39 -27.72
CA TYR A 251 7.38 -15.77 -26.72
C TYR A 251 6.75 -16.45 -25.51
N ARG A 252 7.59 -17.06 -24.67
CA ARG A 252 7.22 -17.57 -23.34
C ARG A 252 8.16 -16.93 -22.33
N TYR A 253 7.66 -16.55 -21.16
CA TYR A 253 8.52 -16.02 -20.11
C TYR A 253 9.49 -17.08 -19.59
N LYS A 254 10.66 -16.63 -19.12
CA LYS A 254 11.58 -17.48 -18.36
C LYS A 254 10.98 -17.75 -16.97
N GLU A 255 11.47 -18.79 -16.31
CA GLU A 255 11.13 -19.06 -14.90
C GLU A 255 11.47 -17.84 -14.03
N GLY A 256 10.58 -17.47 -13.12
CA GLY A 256 10.70 -16.28 -12.29
C GLY A 256 10.14 -14.98 -12.88
N HIS A 257 9.65 -14.99 -14.12
CA HIS A 257 8.97 -13.85 -14.75
C HIS A 257 7.61 -14.22 -15.32
N GLY A 258 6.68 -13.25 -15.35
CA GLY A 258 5.33 -13.45 -15.87
C GLY A 258 4.65 -14.67 -15.24
N ASP A 259 4.22 -15.62 -16.08
CA ASP A 259 3.62 -16.88 -15.65
C ASP A 259 4.60 -18.06 -15.53
N GLY A 260 5.92 -17.79 -15.63
CA GLY A 260 6.97 -18.80 -15.62
C GLY A 260 7.01 -19.66 -16.90
N GLY A 261 6.52 -19.14 -18.03
CA GLY A 261 6.60 -19.79 -19.34
C GLY A 261 5.44 -20.74 -19.65
N LYS A 262 4.42 -20.76 -18.79
CA LYS A 262 3.25 -21.66 -18.91
C LYS A 262 2.44 -21.37 -20.18
N SER A 263 2.29 -20.11 -20.54
CA SER A 263 1.44 -19.66 -21.66
C SER A 263 2.26 -18.99 -22.76
N LEU A 264 1.87 -19.23 -24.01
CA LEU A 264 2.42 -18.52 -25.16
C LEU A 264 1.88 -17.10 -25.17
N GLN A 265 2.78 -16.12 -25.24
CA GLN A 265 2.51 -14.70 -25.26
C GLN A 265 2.74 -14.13 -26.66
N HIS A 266 2.16 -12.96 -26.92
CA HIS A 266 2.34 -12.17 -28.12
C HIS A 266 2.80 -10.77 -27.72
N GLY A 267 3.73 -10.17 -28.47
CA GLY A 267 4.20 -8.82 -28.17
C GLY A 267 5.38 -8.39 -29.03
N LEU A 268 6.20 -7.52 -28.47
CA LEU A 268 7.39 -6.90 -29.07
C LEU A 268 8.59 -7.08 -28.14
N ILE A 269 9.80 -7.04 -28.70
CA ILE A 269 11.05 -7.04 -27.93
C ILE A 269 11.46 -5.59 -27.64
N ALA A 270 11.61 -5.25 -26.36
CA ALA A 270 11.82 -3.87 -25.92
C ALA A 270 13.11 -3.25 -26.49
N GLU A 271 14.18 -4.04 -26.62
CA GLU A 271 15.45 -3.63 -27.20
C GLU A 271 15.38 -3.39 -28.71
N GLU A 272 14.46 -4.07 -29.42
CA GLU A 272 14.17 -3.80 -30.83
C GLU A 272 13.38 -2.50 -30.96
N VAL A 273 12.38 -2.30 -30.09
CA VAL A 273 11.57 -1.07 -30.05
C VAL A 273 12.44 0.14 -29.71
N ALA A 274 13.39 0.03 -28.78
CA ALA A 274 14.26 1.12 -28.36
C ALA A 274 15.06 1.76 -29.51
N LYS A 275 15.35 1.00 -30.58
CA LYS A 275 16.08 1.48 -31.75
C LYS A 275 15.25 2.36 -32.67
N VAL A 276 13.93 2.21 -32.63
CA VAL A 276 12.98 2.88 -33.52
C VAL A 276 12.19 3.96 -32.79
N PHE A 277 11.68 3.62 -31.59
CA PHE A 277 10.87 4.47 -30.72
C PHE A 277 11.38 4.39 -29.27
N PRO A 278 12.51 5.04 -28.94
CA PRO A 278 13.08 5.02 -27.59
C PRO A 278 12.11 5.54 -26.52
N GLU A 279 11.18 6.43 -26.86
CA GLU A 279 10.16 7.00 -25.97
C GLU A 279 9.10 5.98 -25.52
N LEU A 280 8.95 4.87 -26.25
CA LEU A 280 8.04 3.79 -25.88
C LEU A 280 8.64 2.82 -24.87
N VAL A 281 9.94 2.95 -24.56
CA VAL A 281 10.67 2.00 -23.74
C VAL A 281 10.86 2.55 -22.33
N VAL A 282 10.77 1.64 -21.36
CA VAL A 282 11.07 1.90 -19.95
C VAL A 282 12.47 1.38 -19.67
N PHE A 283 13.27 2.19 -18.98
CA PHE A 283 14.62 1.85 -18.57
C PHE A 283 14.70 1.73 -17.04
N ASN A 284 15.44 0.75 -16.57
CA ASN A 284 15.83 0.60 -15.17
C ASN A 284 16.78 1.73 -14.72
N GLU A 285 17.00 1.85 -13.41
CA GLU A 285 17.95 2.82 -12.84
C GLU A 285 19.39 2.67 -13.36
N ASP A 286 19.79 1.45 -13.75
CA ASP A 286 21.09 1.15 -14.33
C ASP A 286 21.18 1.44 -15.85
N GLY A 287 20.09 1.92 -16.45
CA GLY A 287 19.99 2.23 -17.88
C GLY A 287 19.68 1.02 -18.76
N THR A 288 19.43 -0.16 -18.19
CA THR A 288 19.00 -1.34 -18.95
C THR A 288 17.54 -1.22 -19.38
N VAL A 289 17.20 -1.78 -20.54
CA VAL A 289 15.83 -1.79 -21.05
C VAL A 289 15.00 -2.78 -20.23
N GLU A 290 13.87 -2.32 -19.69
CA GLU A 290 12.99 -3.11 -18.81
C GLU A 290 11.69 -3.53 -19.51
N GLY A 291 11.05 -2.62 -20.26
CA GLY A 291 9.72 -2.89 -20.79
C GLY A 291 9.22 -1.88 -21.82
N ILE A 292 7.98 -2.07 -22.27
CA ILE A 292 7.34 -1.26 -23.31
C ILE A 292 6.04 -0.64 -22.77
N ARG A 293 5.81 0.63 -23.09
CA ARG A 293 4.55 1.35 -22.84
C ARG A 293 3.51 1.01 -23.91
N TYR A 294 2.98 -0.21 -23.91
CA TYR A 294 2.01 -0.67 -24.91
C TYR A 294 0.79 0.26 -25.09
N GLY A 295 0.35 0.96 -24.03
CA GLY A 295 -0.75 1.91 -24.12
C GLY A 295 -0.52 3.09 -25.08
N MET A 296 0.75 3.44 -25.35
CA MET A 296 1.12 4.48 -26.31
C MET A 296 1.07 3.99 -27.76
N LEU A 297 1.17 2.67 -28.00
CA LEU A 297 1.09 2.09 -29.35
C LEU A 297 -0.33 2.16 -29.92
N THR A 298 -1.37 2.04 -29.09
CA THR A 298 -2.77 2.02 -29.55
C THR A 298 -3.16 3.24 -30.40
N PRO A 299 -2.95 4.49 -29.96
CA PRO A 299 -3.25 5.66 -30.79
C PRO A 299 -2.33 5.77 -32.02
N MET A 300 -1.07 5.32 -31.93
CA MET A 300 -0.16 5.27 -33.08
C MET A 300 -0.68 4.31 -34.17
N LEU A 301 -1.08 3.11 -33.79
CA LEU A 301 -1.68 2.11 -34.68
C LEU A 301 -3.01 2.60 -35.28
N LEU A 302 -3.82 3.32 -34.51
CA LEU A 302 -5.05 3.93 -35.01
C LEU A 302 -4.77 4.94 -36.13
N SER A 303 -3.73 5.78 -35.96
CA SER A 303 -3.36 6.75 -36.99
C SER A 303 -2.96 6.06 -38.29
N GLU A 304 -2.13 5.01 -38.21
CA GLU A 304 -1.74 4.24 -39.40
C GLU A 304 -2.91 3.51 -40.06
N LEU A 305 -3.84 2.96 -39.28
CA LEU A 305 -5.04 2.35 -39.84
C LEU A 305 -5.90 3.37 -40.59
N GLN A 306 -6.05 4.59 -40.06
CA GLN A 306 -6.75 5.68 -40.73
C GLN A 306 -6.04 6.09 -42.02
N LYS A 307 -4.72 6.21 -42.00
CA LYS A 307 -3.90 6.52 -43.18
C LYS A 307 -4.09 5.47 -44.28
N VAL A 308 -3.89 4.19 -43.95
CA VAL A 308 -4.06 3.07 -44.90
C VAL A 308 -5.47 3.06 -45.50
N LYS A 309 -6.51 3.30 -44.68
CA LYS A 309 -7.89 3.41 -45.17
C LYS A 309 -8.02 4.53 -46.21
N THR A 310 -7.46 5.71 -45.91
CA THR A 310 -7.54 6.88 -46.79
C THR A 310 -6.81 6.65 -48.11
N GLU A 311 -5.63 6.03 -48.07
CA GLU A 311 -4.86 5.65 -49.26
C GLU A 311 -5.60 4.61 -50.10
N LYS A 312 -6.19 3.59 -49.47
CA LYS A 312 -6.98 2.56 -50.17
C LYS A 312 -8.26 3.12 -50.78
N ASP A 313 -8.95 4.04 -50.10
CA ASP A 313 -10.12 4.73 -50.65
C ASP A 313 -9.75 5.62 -51.85
N ALA A 314 -8.52 6.16 -51.90
CA ALA A 314 -8.02 6.89 -53.06
C ALA A 314 -7.67 5.96 -54.23
N GLU A 315 -7.00 4.84 -53.95
CA GLU A 315 -6.66 3.81 -54.95
C GLU A 315 -7.92 3.20 -55.59
N ILE A 316 -8.93 2.86 -54.78
CA ILE A 316 -10.21 2.33 -55.29
C ILE A 316 -10.88 3.33 -56.22
N ARG A 317 -10.95 4.62 -55.83
CA ARG A 317 -11.54 5.67 -56.68
C ARG A 317 -10.78 5.83 -57.99
N ALA A 318 -9.46 5.77 -57.96
CA ALA A 318 -8.64 5.84 -59.17
C ALA A 318 -8.92 4.63 -60.11
N LEU A 319 -9.03 3.43 -59.55
CA LEU A 319 -9.38 2.22 -60.30
C LEU A 319 -10.80 2.29 -60.88
N GLU A 320 -11.77 2.82 -60.14
CA GLU A 320 -13.14 3.02 -60.62
C GLU A 320 -13.21 3.99 -61.80
N LEU A 321 -12.48 5.11 -61.73
CA LEU A 321 -12.34 6.07 -62.82
C LEU A 321 -11.70 5.44 -64.06
N ALA A 322 -10.56 4.75 -63.89
CA ALA A 322 -9.88 4.07 -64.99
C ALA A 322 -10.76 3.00 -65.65
N ASN A 323 -11.53 2.25 -64.86
CA ASN A 323 -12.48 1.27 -65.38
C ASN A 323 -13.64 1.92 -66.14
N ALA A 324 -14.13 3.08 -65.69
CA ALA A 324 -15.16 3.83 -66.40
C ALA A 324 -14.67 4.38 -67.74
N GLU A 325 -13.44 4.91 -67.78
CA GLU A 325 -12.78 5.38 -69.01
C GLU A 325 -12.57 4.23 -70.00
N LEU A 326 -11.98 3.12 -69.54
CA LEU A 326 -11.75 1.94 -70.38
C LEU A 326 -13.05 1.38 -70.96
N LYS A 327 -14.12 1.36 -70.16
CA LYS A 327 -15.45 0.93 -70.63
C LYS A 327 -15.97 1.85 -71.74
N SER A 328 -15.84 3.17 -71.57
CA SER A 328 -16.23 4.15 -72.59
C SER A 328 -15.42 4.01 -73.88
N GLU A 329 -14.12 3.77 -73.80
CA GLU A 329 -13.27 3.50 -74.96
C GLU A 329 -13.71 2.22 -75.70
N LYS A 330 -13.96 1.14 -74.95
CA LYS A 330 -14.43 -0.13 -75.51
C LYS A 330 -15.80 -0.01 -76.17
N ASP A 331 -16.74 0.70 -75.56
CA ASP A 331 -18.06 0.96 -76.16
C ASP A 331 -17.93 1.75 -77.47
N THR A 332 -17.01 2.72 -77.53
CA THR A 332 -16.72 3.50 -78.74
C THR A 332 -16.11 2.64 -79.84
N GLU A 333 -15.16 1.77 -79.49
CA GLU A 333 -14.53 0.82 -80.42
C GLU A 333 -15.56 -0.18 -80.98
N ILE A 334 -16.42 -0.74 -80.11
CA ILE A 334 -17.51 -1.65 -80.49
C ILE A 334 -18.48 -0.94 -81.44
N ALA A 335 -18.89 0.30 -81.15
CA ALA A 335 -19.77 1.07 -82.03
C ALA A 335 -19.14 1.32 -83.42
N ALA A 336 -17.84 1.62 -83.46
CA ALA A 336 -17.11 1.80 -84.72
C ALA A 336 -17.04 0.49 -85.54
N LEU A 337 -16.77 -0.64 -84.87
CA LEU A 337 -16.75 -1.96 -85.50
C LEU A 337 -18.13 -2.36 -86.03
N GLN A 338 -19.19 -2.13 -85.25
CA GLN A 338 -20.58 -2.37 -85.69
C GLN A 338 -20.93 -1.54 -86.93
N LYS A 339 -20.52 -0.27 -86.98
CA LYS A 339 -20.73 0.58 -88.17
C LYS A 339 -19.99 0.05 -89.40
N ARG A 340 -18.77 -0.45 -89.23
CA ARG A 340 -17.98 -1.04 -90.31
C ARG A 340 -18.59 -2.36 -90.80
N LEU A 341 -19.09 -3.18 -89.88
CA LEU A 341 -19.80 -4.43 -90.19
C LEU A 341 -21.04 -4.15 -91.03
N ALA A 342 -21.90 -3.21 -90.62
CA ALA A 342 -23.10 -2.82 -91.37
C ALA A 342 -22.78 -2.33 -92.80
N LEU A 343 -21.66 -1.64 -92.98
CA LEU A 343 -21.23 -1.17 -94.30
C LEU A 343 -20.75 -2.33 -95.19
N LEU A 344 -20.04 -3.31 -94.62
CA LEU A 344 -19.63 -4.53 -95.32
C LEU A 344 -20.83 -5.40 -95.70
N GLU A 345 -21.79 -5.59 -94.78
CA GLU A 345 -23.04 -6.29 -95.06
C GLU A 345 -23.82 -5.62 -96.20
N GLY A 346 -23.89 -4.28 -96.20
CA GLY A 346 -24.49 -3.51 -97.29
C GLY A 346 -23.76 -3.67 -98.63
N LEU A 347 -22.42 -3.71 -98.62
CA LEU A 347 -21.61 -3.97 -99.81
C LEU A 347 -21.83 -5.39 -100.35
N ALA A 348 -21.84 -6.40 -99.48
CA ALA A 348 -22.09 -7.80 -99.83
C ALA A 348 -23.48 -7.95 -100.49
N GLY A 349 -24.51 -7.31 -99.94
CA GLY A 349 -25.85 -7.29 -100.54
C GLY A 349 -25.89 -6.65 -101.93
N ARG A 350 -25.15 -5.56 -102.14
CA ARG A 350 -25.02 -4.93 -103.48
C ARG A 350 -24.27 -5.83 -104.45
N LEU A 351 -23.22 -6.51 -104.01
CA LEU A 351 -22.43 -7.44 -104.82
C LEU A 351 -23.31 -8.61 -105.29
N ALA A 352 -24.08 -9.22 -104.38
CA ALA A 352 -25.04 -10.28 -104.71
C ALA A 352 -26.09 -9.82 -105.73
N SER A 353 -26.58 -8.57 -105.64
CA SER A 353 -27.51 -8.00 -106.63
C SER A 353 -26.86 -7.80 -108.01
N ILE A 354 -25.56 -7.49 -108.07
CA ILE A 354 -24.80 -7.35 -109.32
C ILE A 354 -24.52 -8.72 -109.93
N GLU A 355 -24.10 -9.71 -109.13
CA GLU A 355 -23.90 -11.09 -109.57
C GLU A 355 -25.18 -11.68 -110.19
N ALA A 356 -26.33 -11.45 -109.55
CA ALA A 356 -27.64 -11.86 -110.07
C ALA A 356 -28.00 -11.21 -111.42
N LYS A 357 -27.53 -9.98 -111.69
CA LYS A 357 -27.75 -9.27 -112.97
C LYS A 357 -26.79 -9.67 -114.08
N LEU A 358 -25.58 -10.13 -113.74
CA LEU A 358 -24.54 -10.51 -114.70
C LEU A 358 -24.60 -11.98 -115.14
N GLY A 359 -25.47 -12.80 -114.54
CA GLY A 359 -25.64 -14.22 -114.91
C GLY A 359 -24.43 -15.09 -114.56
N VAL A 360 -23.55 -14.62 -113.66
CA VAL A 360 -22.42 -15.40 -113.14
C VAL A 360 -22.96 -16.23 -111.97
N PRO A 361 -22.82 -17.57 -111.96
CA PRO A 361 -23.23 -18.37 -110.82
C PRO A 361 -22.35 -18.01 -109.61
N ALA A 362 -22.98 -17.80 -108.46
CA ALA A 362 -22.31 -17.50 -107.20
C ALA A 362 -21.16 -18.49 -106.97
N ALA A 363 -19.94 -17.98 -106.79
CA ALA A 363 -18.81 -18.82 -106.40
C ALA A 363 -19.10 -19.40 -105.02
N ALA A 364 -19.45 -20.68 -104.99
CA ALA A 364 -19.50 -21.48 -103.78
C ALA A 364 -18.11 -21.45 -103.13
N GLY A 365 -17.99 -20.71 -102.03
CA GLY A 365 -16.79 -20.62 -101.21
C GLY A 365 -17.19 -20.60 -99.74
N SER A 366 -17.37 -21.81 -99.20
CA SER A 366 -17.29 -22.20 -97.78
C SER A 366 -17.22 -21.09 -96.73
N VAL A 367 -18.28 -20.93 -95.92
CA VAL A 367 -18.22 -21.07 -94.45
C VAL A 367 -19.60 -21.51 -93.97
N ALA A 368 -19.82 -22.83 -93.95
CA ALA A 368 -20.75 -23.44 -93.02
C ALA A 368 -19.88 -24.14 -91.98
N ALA A 369 -19.69 -23.50 -90.82
CA ALA A 369 -19.35 -24.09 -89.52
C ALA A 369 -18.82 -22.98 -88.61
N GLU A 370 -19.64 -22.56 -87.65
CA GLU A 370 -19.32 -22.28 -86.24
C GLU A 370 -20.47 -21.45 -85.62
N GLN A 371 -21.65 -22.06 -85.58
CA GLN A 371 -22.52 -21.93 -84.41
C GLN A 371 -22.23 -23.14 -83.54
N GLU A 372 -21.46 -22.93 -82.47
CA GLU A 372 -21.41 -23.69 -81.20
C GLU A 372 -19.98 -23.66 -80.64
N GLN A 373 -19.68 -22.63 -79.83
CA GLN A 373 -19.04 -22.74 -78.52
C GLN A 373 -18.64 -21.36 -78.00
N ASN A 374 -19.54 -20.71 -77.26
CA ASN A 374 -19.31 -20.20 -75.90
C ASN A 374 -20.58 -19.57 -75.32
#